data_AF-A0A9P6H3H8-F1
#
_entry.id   AF-A0A9P6H3H8-F1
#
_cell.length_a   1.000
_cell.length_b   1.000
_cell.length_c   1.000
_cell.angle_alpha   90.00
_cell.angle_beta   90.00
_cell.angle_gamma   90.00
#
_symmetry.space_group_name_H-M   'P 1'
#
loop_
_entity.id
_entity.type
_entity.pdbx_description
1 polymer ?
#
loop_
_entity_poly.entity_id
_entity_poly.type
_entity_poly.pdbx_seq_one_letter_code
_entity_poly.pdbx_strand_id
1 'polypeptide(L)'
;MMPKHALDAIDEVLKRYLHSNDIFSGTIVLLGGDFRQTSNIVLKGTLIVIIEISLLSARTWRHVRVLSQSANMRSMNQDMFADWLLTIRNDSSNDRENLVSIPDEYVEKGDLVESIFDSEMIRFSARSS
;
A
#
# COMPACT_ATOMS: atom_id res chain seq x y z
N MET A 1 3.11 3.41 -7.23
CA MET A 1 3.39 4.43 -6.19
C MET A 1 3.75 5.75 -6.87
N MET A 2 3.81 6.87 -6.15
CA MET A 2 4.32 8.14 -6.70
C MET A 2 5.85 8.11 -6.75
N PRO A 3 6.51 8.46 -7.87
CA PRO A 3 7.98 8.56 -7.93
C PRO A 3 8.47 9.89 -7.34
N LYS A 4 9.74 9.97 -6.94
CA LYS A 4 10.32 11.22 -6.40
C LYS A 4 10.11 12.43 -7.29
N HIS A 5 10.20 12.24 -8.61
CA HIS A 5 10.10 13.30 -9.59
C HIS A 5 8.72 13.94 -9.59
N ALA A 6 7.66 13.18 -9.32
CA ALA A 6 6.32 13.72 -9.23
C ALA A 6 6.15 14.59 -7.98
N LEU A 7 6.67 14.16 -6.82
CA LEU A 7 6.59 14.96 -5.60
C LEU A 7 7.41 16.25 -5.71
N ASP A 8 8.63 16.16 -6.25
CA ASP A 8 9.48 17.33 -6.47
C ASP A 8 8.87 18.27 -7.51
N ALA A 9 8.23 17.75 -8.57
CA ALA A 9 7.53 18.59 -9.56
C ALA A 9 6.34 19.33 -8.96
N ILE A 10 5.58 18.71 -8.05
CA ILE A 10 4.48 19.37 -7.33
C ILE A 10 5.03 20.56 -6.52
N ASP A 11 6.13 20.39 -5.80
CA ASP A 11 6.78 21.47 -5.05
C ASP A 11 7.22 22.63 -5.95
N GLU A 12 7.91 22.33 -7.05
CA GLU A 12 8.37 23.34 -8.02
C GLU A 12 7.20 24.10 -8.66
N VAL A 13 6.11 23.41 -9.01
CA VAL A 13 4.91 24.02 -9.58
C VAL A 13 4.23 24.95 -8.58
N LEU A 14 4.08 24.53 -7.32
CA LEU A 14 3.49 25.36 -6.28
C LEU A 14 4.33 26.62 -6.04
N LYS A 15 5.64 26.47 -5.88
CA LYS A 15 6.58 27.60 -5.70
C LYS A 15 6.48 28.60 -6.83
N ARG A 16 6.44 28.11 -8.07
CA ARG A 16 6.30 28.94 -9.27
C ARG A 16 4.96 29.66 -9.32
N TYR A 17 3.87 28.98 -8.98
CA TYR A 17 2.51 29.52 -9.05
C TYR A 17 2.23 30.55 -7.94
N LEU A 18 2.74 30.30 -6.73
CA LEU A 18 2.48 31.12 -5.55
C LEU A 18 3.60 32.13 -5.25
N HIS A 19 4.63 32.19 -6.08
CA HIS A 19 5.79 33.06 -5.92
C HIS A 19 6.44 32.96 -4.53
N SER A 20 6.52 31.75 -3.98
CA SER A 20 7.14 31.45 -2.70
C SER A 20 8.29 30.46 -2.88
N ASN A 21 9.32 30.57 -2.05
CA ASN A 21 10.44 29.63 -2.00
C ASN A 21 10.26 28.56 -0.90
N ASP A 22 9.19 28.65 -0.11
CA ASP A 22 8.88 27.68 0.93
C ASP A 22 8.48 26.33 0.31
N ILE A 23 8.71 25.24 1.05
CA ILE A 23 8.32 23.90 0.63
C ILE A 23 6.80 23.84 0.47
N PHE A 24 6.34 23.35 -0.67
CA PHE A 24 4.96 23.38 -1.14
C PHE A 24 4.31 24.77 -0.99
N SER A 25 5.11 25.83 -1.08
CA SER A 25 4.70 27.22 -0.82
C SER A 25 4.01 27.43 0.53
N GLY A 26 4.43 26.70 1.56
CA GLY A 26 3.83 26.74 2.89
C GLY A 26 2.53 25.94 3.02
N THR A 27 2.10 25.23 1.97
CA THR A 27 0.89 24.40 1.99
C THR A 27 1.14 23.09 2.74
N ILE A 28 0.20 22.71 3.60
CA ILE A 28 0.22 21.41 4.25
C ILE A 28 -0.18 20.34 3.23
N VAL A 29 0.73 19.41 2.95
CA VAL A 29 0.50 18.26 2.06
C VAL A 29 0.35 16.99 2.90
N LEU A 30 -0.78 16.29 2.73
CA LEU A 30 -1.00 14.98 3.33
C LEU A 30 -0.76 13.90 2.29
N LEU A 31 0.26 13.07 2.51
CA LEU A 31 0.54 11.88 1.69
C LEU A 31 -0.10 10.67 2.35
N GLY A 32 -1.19 10.15 1.77
CA GLY A 32 -1.85 8.94 2.22
C GLY A 32 -1.42 7.72 1.40
N GLY A 33 -1.18 6.58 2.07
CA GLY A 33 -0.90 5.31 1.40
C GLY A 33 -0.23 4.29 2.33
N ASP A 34 -0.12 3.05 1.87
CA ASP A 34 0.75 2.05 2.48
C ASP A 34 2.05 1.97 1.68
N PHE A 35 3.13 2.54 2.22
CA PHE A 35 4.45 2.54 1.57
C PHE A 35 5.12 1.16 1.54
N ARG A 36 4.49 0.14 2.15
CA ARG A 36 4.91 -1.27 2.07
C ARG A 36 4.16 -2.03 0.97
N GLN A 37 3.19 -1.41 0.30
CA GLN A 37 2.68 -1.98 -0.96
C GLN A 37 3.76 -1.88 -2.03
N THR A 38 3.75 -2.86 -2.95
CA THR A 38 4.77 -3.10 -3.96
C THR A 38 5.38 -1.81 -4.51
N SER A 39 6.70 -1.71 -4.37
CA SER A 39 7.49 -0.57 -4.83
C SER A 39 7.20 -0.22 -6.29
N ASN A 40 7.51 1.01 -6.70
CA ASN A 40 7.41 1.42 -8.10
C ASN A 40 8.09 0.37 -8.98
N ILE A 41 7.30 -0.28 -9.83
CA ILE A 41 7.80 -1.31 -10.75
C ILE A 41 8.64 -0.58 -11.79
N VAL A 42 9.96 -0.69 -11.68
CA VAL A 42 10.89 -0.25 -12.73
C VAL A 42 11.16 -1.45 -13.63
N LEU A 43 10.57 -1.49 -14.82
CA LEU A 43 10.87 -2.49 -15.84
C LEU A 43 12.39 -2.50 -16.11
N LYS A 44 13.06 -3.62 -15.80
CA LYS A 44 14.50 -3.84 -15.97
C LYS A 44 15.41 -2.96 -15.09
N GLY A 45 14.90 -2.34 -14.02
CA GLY A 45 15.70 -1.55 -13.08
C GLY A 45 16.42 -2.42 -12.05
N THR A 46 17.67 -2.09 -11.72
CA THR A 46 18.36 -2.61 -10.53
C THR A 46 17.75 -2.03 -9.25
N LEU A 47 18.00 -2.68 -8.09
CA LEU A 47 17.56 -2.19 -6.78
C LEU A 47 17.93 -0.72 -6.53
N ILE A 48 19.12 -0.30 -7.00
CA ILE A 48 19.59 1.08 -6.91
C ILE A 48 18.64 2.03 -7.63
N VAL A 49 18.22 1.71 -8.86
CA VAL A 49 17.29 2.52 -9.64
C VAL A 49 15.92 2.61 -8.97
N ILE A 50 15.46 1.50 -8.36
CA ILE A 50 14.21 1.47 -7.60
C ILE A 50 14.28 2.44 -6.41
N ILE A 51 15.39 2.40 -5.65
CA ILE A 51 15.61 3.31 -4.52
C ILE A 51 15.66 4.75 -5.04
N GLU A 52 16.45 5.03 -6.08
CA GLU A 52 16.61 6.38 -6.62
C GLU A 52 15.32 7.00 -7.13
N ILE A 53 14.37 6.21 -7.65
CA ILE A 53 13.08 6.68 -8.14
C ILE A 53 12.03 6.69 -7.01
N SER A 54 12.29 5.99 -5.91
CA SER A 54 11.37 5.90 -4.77
C SER A 54 11.06 7.27 -4.18
N LEU A 55 9.88 7.37 -3.58
CA LEU A 55 9.44 8.59 -2.91
C LEU A 55 10.40 9.02 -1.79
N LEU A 56 11.06 8.05 -1.15
CA LEU A 56 12.04 8.26 -0.07
C LEU A 56 13.25 9.07 -0.56
N SER A 57 13.54 9.05 -1.86
CA SER A 57 14.65 9.80 -2.48
C SER A 57 14.24 11.19 -3.00
N ALA A 58 13.01 11.64 -2.75
CA ALA A 58 12.59 13.00 -3.10
C ALA A 58 13.29 14.06 -2.25
N ARG A 59 13.60 15.23 -2.84
CA ARG A 59 14.25 16.33 -2.10
C ARG A 59 13.39 16.80 -0.93
N THR A 60 12.08 16.83 -1.14
CA THR A 60 11.05 17.23 -0.18
C THR A 60 10.81 16.20 0.93
N TRP A 61 11.23 14.95 0.75
CA TRP A 61 10.99 13.87 1.72
C TRP A 61 11.56 14.16 3.11
N ARG A 62 12.69 14.88 3.18
CA ARG A 62 13.33 15.28 4.46
C ARG A 62 12.42 16.14 5.37
N HIS A 63 11.35 16.71 4.81
CA HIS A 63 10.37 17.56 5.51
C HIS A 63 9.06 16.81 5.82
N VAL A 64 8.96 15.54 5.45
CA VAL A 64 7.79 14.71 5.71
C VAL A 64 7.84 14.21 7.15
N ARG A 65 6.75 14.44 7.88
CA ARG A 65 6.50 13.78 9.15
C ARG A 65 5.68 12.52 8.90
N VAL A 66 6.24 11.36 9.26
CA VAL A 66 5.54 10.08 9.12
C VAL A 66 4.55 9.91 10.27
N LEU A 67 3.29 9.65 9.92
CA LEU A 67 2.25 9.24 10.85
C LEU A 67 1.86 7.80 10.50
N SER A 68 2.11 6.87 11.40
CA SER A 68 1.72 5.47 11.24
C SER A 68 0.34 5.23 11.84
N GLN A 69 -0.53 4.54 11.11
CA GLN A 69 -1.74 3.97 11.68
C GLN A 69 -1.37 2.69 12.41
N SER A 70 -1.64 2.64 13.72
CA SER A 70 -1.44 1.46 14.55
C SER A 70 -2.61 0.47 14.48
N ALA A 71 -3.79 0.94 14.09
CA ALA A 71 -4.99 0.12 13.96
C ALA A 71 -5.37 -0.06 12.49
N ASN A 72 -5.38 -1.30 12.02
CA ASN A 72 -5.96 -1.64 10.72
C ASN A 72 -7.47 -1.81 10.88
N MET A 73 -8.25 -0.81 10.43
CA MET A 73 -9.70 -0.85 10.57
C MET A 73 -10.37 -1.99 9.79
N ARG A 74 -9.70 -2.56 8.77
CA ARG A 74 -10.24 -3.70 7.99
C ARG A 74 -10.20 -5.03 8.77
N SER A 75 -9.31 -5.13 9.75
CA SER A 75 -9.17 -6.30 10.62
C SER A 75 -9.58 -5.97 12.05
N MET A 76 -10.47 -4.97 12.22
CA MET A 76 -10.97 -4.58 13.53
C MET A 76 -11.72 -5.76 14.17
N ASN A 77 -11.33 -6.14 15.39
CA ASN A 77 -11.79 -7.35 16.10
C ASN A 77 -11.29 -8.69 15.52
N GLN A 78 -10.25 -8.68 14.68
CA GLN A 78 -9.56 -9.88 14.22
C GLN A 78 -8.07 -9.80 14.53
N ASP A 79 -7.73 -9.63 15.81
CA ASP A 79 -6.36 -9.34 16.25
C ASP A 79 -5.36 -10.42 15.81
N MET A 80 -5.73 -11.72 15.89
CA MET A 80 -4.89 -12.82 15.42
C MET A 80 -4.61 -12.78 13.91
N PHE A 81 -5.63 -12.47 13.11
CA PHE A 81 -5.49 -12.35 11.65
C PHE A 81 -4.69 -11.11 11.28
N ALA A 82 -4.93 -10.00 11.99
CA ALA A 82 -4.17 -8.76 11.84
C ALA A 82 -2.69 -9.02 12.11
N ASP A 83 -2.35 -9.63 13.25
CA ASP A 83 -0.97 -9.94 13.63
C ASP A 83 -0.29 -10.86 12.61
N TRP A 84 -0.98 -11.87 12.10
CA TRP A 84 -0.47 -12.72 11.03
C TRP A 84 -0.23 -11.93 9.73
N LEU A 85 -1.13 -11.04 9.32
CA LEU A 85 -0.88 -10.14 8.18
C LEU A 85 0.34 -9.23 8.40
N LEU A 86 0.59 -8.79 9.66
CA LEU A 86 1.79 -8.01 10.00
C LEU A 86 3.07 -8.83 9.83
N THR A 87 3.08 -10.13 10.16
CA THR A 87 4.26 -10.99 9.98
C THR A 87 4.57 -11.25 8.51
N ILE A 88 3.56 -11.38 7.65
CA ILE A 88 3.73 -11.47 6.19
C ILE A 88 4.36 -10.18 5.67
N ARG A 89 3.75 -9.06 6.05
CA ARG A 89 4.17 -7.74 5.58
C ARG A 89 5.60 -7.38 6.01
N ASN A 90 6.05 -7.90 7.14
CA ASN A 90 7.39 -7.68 7.66
C ASN A 90 8.41 -8.72 7.16
N ASP A 91 8.03 -9.60 6.22
CA ASP A 91 8.89 -10.64 5.66
C ASP A 91 9.42 -11.63 6.73
N SER A 92 8.74 -11.73 7.87
CA SER A 92 9.17 -12.55 9.00
C SER A 92 8.54 -13.94 8.99
N SER A 93 7.70 -14.24 8.01
CA SER A 93 6.97 -15.50 7.85
C SER A 93 7.27 -16.20 6.53
N ASN A 94 8.23 -15.65 5.76
CA ASN A 94 8.68 -16.24 4.51
C ASN A 94 9.64 -17.40 4.79
N ASP A 95 9.47 -18.50 4.05
CA ASP A 95 10.41 -19.60 4.08
C ASP A 95 11.68 -19.32 3.26
N ARG A 96 12.55 -20.33 3.11
CA ARG A 96 13.80 -20.21 2.33
C ARG A 96 13.55 -19.97 0.83
N GLU A 97 12.34 -20.21 0.34
CA GLU A 97 11.92 -20.02 -1.05
C GLU A 97 11.08 -18.74 -1.23
N ASN A 98 10.97 -17.91 -0.19
CA ASN A 98 10.20 -16.67 -0.19
C ASN A 98 8.68 -16.92 -0.31
N LEU A 99 8.20 -18.07 0.16
CA LEU A 99 6.80 -18.46 0.20
C LEU A 99 6.22 -18.24 1.60
N VAL A 100 4.93 -17.90 1.64
CA VAL A 100 4.15 -17.71 2.87
C VAL A 100 3.17 -18.87 3.03
N SER A 101 3.24 -19.55 4.17
CA SER A 101 2.24 -20.56 4.53
C SER A 101 0.99 -19.89 5.12
N ILE A 102 -0.17 -20.20 4.54
CA ILE A 102 -1.47 -19.74 5.04
C ILE A 102 -1.96 -20.74 6.11
N PRO A 103 -2.22 -20.31 7.36
CA PRO A 103 -2.84 -21.15 8.39
C PRO A 103 -4.18 -21.73 7.92
N ASP A 104 -4.44 -22.99 8.25
CA ASP A 104 -5.67 -23.71 7.88
C ASP A 104 -6.96 -23.00 8.32
N GLU A 105 -6.88 -22.20 9.38
CA GLU A 105 -7.95 -21.38 9.94
C GLU A 105 -8.40 -20.25 9.01
N TYR A 106 -7.54 -19.83 8.07
CA TYR A 106 -7.80 -18.76 7.11
C TYR A 106 -8.08 -19.30 5.70
N VAL A 107 -8.08 -20.63 5.52
CA VAL A 107 -8.31 -21.27 4.23
C VAL A 107 -9.78 -21.70 4.14
N GLU A 108 -10.50 -21.14 3.18
CA GLU A 108 -11.83 -21.66 2.81
C GLU A 108 -11.67 -23.00 2.09
N LYS A 109 -12.37 -24.02 2.60
CA LYS A 109 -12.27 -25.40 2.08
C LYS A 109 -13.41 -25.74 1.13
N GLY A 110 -14.47 -24.93 1.11
CA GLY A 110 -15.61 -25.03 0.19
C GLY A 110 -15.49 -24.11 -1.02
N ASP A 111 -16.63 -23.90 -1.69
CA ASP A 111 -16.73 -22.87 -2.73
C ASP A 111 -16.73 -21.48 -2.07
N LEU A 112 -15.65 -20.74 -2.28
CA LEU A 112 -15.47 -19.39 -1.75
C LEU A 112 -16.55 -18.41 -2.21
N VAL A 113 -17.05 -18.59 -3.43
CA VAL A 113 -18.11 -17.73 -3.97
C VAL A 113 -19.41 -18.01 -3.22
N GLU A 114 -19.76 -19.26 -2.98
CA GLU A 114 -20.95 -19.63 -2.19
C GLU A 114 -20.82 -19.25 -0.71
N SER A 115 -19.61 -19.30 -0.14
CA SER A 115 -19.40 -18.94 1.27
C SER A 115 -19.44 -17.44 1.54
N ILE A 116 -18.98 -16.63 0.57
CA ILE A 116 -19.01 -15.15 0.67
C ILE A 116 -20.37 -14.60 0.21
N PHE A 117 -20.90 -15.12 -0.89
CA PHE A 117 -22.16 -14.70 -1.46
C PHE A 117 -23.15 -15.84 -1.25
N ASP A 118 -23.98 -15.70 -0.22
CA ASP A 118 -25.06 -16.64 0.10
C ASP A 118 -25.74 -17.17 -1.17
N SER A 119 -26.16 -18.44 -1.15
CA SER A 119 -26.69 -19.15 -2.32
C SER A 119 -27.88 -18.44 -3.00
N GLU A 120 -28.57 -17.53 -2.30
CA GLU A 120 -29.61 -16.67 -2.87
C GLU A 120 -29.07 -15.61 -3.84
N MET A 121 -27.90 -15.01 -3.57
CA MET A 121 -27.31 -13.98 -4.42
C MET A 121 -26.78 -14.56 -5.74
N ILE A 122 -26.19 -15.76 -5.69
CA ILE A 122 -25.70 -16.47 -6.88
C ILE A 122 -26.87 -16.90 -7.78
N ARG A 123 -28.00 -17.32 -7.19
CA ARG A 123 -29.21 -17.68 -7.94
C ARG A 123 -29.87 -16.48 -8.63
N PHE A 124 -29.70 -15.27 -8.11
CA PHE A 124 -30.26 -14.06 -8.72
C PHE A 124 -29.54 -13.70 -10.03
N SER A 125 -28.22 -13.90 -10.12
CA SER A 125 -27.47 -13.65 -11.37
C SER A 125 -27.82 -14.67 -12.47
N ALA A 126 -28.00 -15.95 -12.08
CA ALA A 126 -28.31 -17.04 -13.00
C ALA A 126 -29.76 -17.03 -13.56
N ARG A 127 -30.68 -16.24 -12.98
CA ARG A 127 -32.06 -16.08 -13.46
C ARG A 127 -32.26 -14.93 -14.45
N SER A 128 -31.21 -14.17 -14.75
CA SER A 128 -31.29 -12.97 -15.61
C SER A 128 -30.77 -13.18 -17.05
N SER A 129 -30.43 -14.41 -17.43
CA SER A 129 -29.97 -14.80 -18.78
C SER A 129 -31.00 -15.63 -19.53
#